data_AF-A0A420GGE3-F1
#
_entry.id   AF-A0A420GGE3-F1
#
_cell.length_a   1.000
_cell.length_b   1.000
_cell.length_c   1.000
_cell.angle_alpha   90.00
_cell.angle_beta   90.00
_cell.angle_gamma   90.00
#
_symmetry.space_group_name_H-M   'P 1'
#
loop_
_entity.id
_entity.type
_entity.pdbx_description
1 polymer ?
#
loop_
_entity_poly.entity_id
_entity_poly.type
_entity_poly.pdbx_seq_one_letter_code
_entity_poly.pdbx_strand_id
1 'polypeptide(L)'
;MNVKTIVAAVAVTAATAVLMPALAAAQTEAAASRAELYRRNLLAGKDVPCRTNASCAALGVAALEAGRVKEAQTLVEMEAALAEATAMQANEENSPKATSSARARVAMALVHQGDVQLKLGALPDARAYYRSAVSRGDDYPNDALLGRAVAAARQRLESIAGKGVVSGVPPNGARFASYMFFGAWNSIEVKPVKGRHGVYRIDGDFVYPTVGADGQPSANMGSLSAYVRFYDGVARVPMTDGGGDAPLDATARITNLAPYDKPAGKPADKCLIEFKLAAPETLDVRTHGSPMECGFGFNVSADGRYYLMTGS
;
A
#
# COMPACT_ATOMS: atom_id res chain seq x y z
N MET A 1 -4.15 53.79 90.49
CA MET A 1 -4.91 52.60 90.94
C MET A 1 -5.59 52.03 89.70
N ASN A 2 -4.99 51.01 89.09
CA ASN A 2 -5.36 49.58 89.21
C ASN A 2 -6.55 49.24 88.29
N VAL A 3 -6.51 48.33 87.31
CA VAL A 3 -5.57 47.27 86.88
C VAL A 3 -5.81 46.97 85.39
N LYS A 4 -4.75 46.51 84.69
CA LYS A 4 -4.71 45.98 83.32
C LYS A 4 -5.69 44.82 83.06
N THR A 5 -6.21 44.68 81.84
CA THR A 5 -5.99 43.46 81.01
C THR A 5 -6.31 43.71 79.54
N ILE A 6 -5.43 43.20 78.66
CA ILE A 6 -5.51 43.19 77.20
C ILE A 6 -6.22 41.89 76.78
N VAL A 7 -7.18 41.95 75.86
CA VAL A 7 -7.48 40.83 74.94
C VAL A 7 -7.84 41.40 73.56
N ALA A 8 -7.08 40.99 72.55
CA ALA A 8 -7.32 41.27 71.15
C ALA A 8 -8.49 40.43 70.63
N ALA A 9 -9.36 41.03 69.83
CA ALA A 9 -10.31 40.29 68.99
C ALA A 9 -10.29 40.89 67.59
N VAL A 10 -9.65 40.14 66.70
CA VAL A 10 -9.58 40.38 65.25
C VAL A 10 -10.98 40.30 64.67
N ALA A 11 -11.43 41.37 64.02
CA ALA A 11 -12.67 41.39 63.26
C ALA A 11 -12.49 40.54 61.99
N VAL A 12 -13.12 39.36 61.98
CA VAL A 12 -13.23 38.52 60.78
C VAL A 12 -14.27 39.17 59.87
N THR A 13 -13.82 39.97 58.90
CA THR A 13 -14.64 40.35 57.75
C THR A 13 -14.85 39.11 56.88
N ALA A 14 -16.07 38.58 56.90
CA ALA A 14 -16.50 37.53 55.99
C ALA A 14 -16.44 38.06 54.55
N ALA A 15 -15.35 37.71 53.84
CA ALA A 15 -15.27 37.86 52.40
C ALA A 15 -16.15 36.78 51.78
N THR A 16 -17.29 37.19 51.21
CA THR A 16 -18.07 36.38 50.28
C THR A 16 -17.23 36.16 49.02
N ALA A 17 -16.40 35.11 49.04
CA ALA A 17 -15.79 34.58 47.83
C ALA A 17 -16.91 34.02 46.94
N VAL A 18 -17.30 34.80 45.94
CA VAL A 18 -18.09 34.32 44.82
C VAL A 18 -17.26 33.22 44.16
N LEU A 19 -17.66 31.96 44.39
CA LEU A 19 -17.23 30.80 43.60
C LEU A 19 -17.71 31.04 42.16
N MET A 20 -16.90 31.75 41.38
CA MET A 20 -16.97 31.69 39.94
C MET A 20 -16.71 30.22 39.57
N PRO A 21 -17.62 29.55 38.84
CA PRO A 21 -17.31 28.26 38.27
C PRO A 21 -16.08 28.49 37.39
N ALA A 22 -14.97 27.86 37.72
CA ALA A 22 -13.91 27.69 36.75
C ALA A 22 -14.58 27.05 35.54
N LEU A 23 -14.71 27.83 34.46
CA LEU A 23 -14.95 27.30 33.13
C LEU A 23 -13.78 26.36 32.88
N ALA A 24 -13.94 25.11 33.31
CA ALA A 24 -13.27 23.99 32.69
C ALA A 24 -13.66 24.11 31.23
N ALA A 25 -12.76 24.69 30.43
CA ALA A 25 -12.74 24.42 29.02
C ALA A 25 -12.65 22.90 28.96
N ALA A 26 -13.80 22.24 28.77
CA ALA A 26 -13.84 20.92 28.24
C ALA A 26 -13.07 21.05 26.93
N GLN A 27 -11.78 20.69 26.98
CA GLN A 27 -11.06 20.28 25.79
C GLN A 27 -11.93 19.15 25.27
N THR A 28 -12.79 19.46 24.32
CA THR A 28 -13.35 18.47 23.42
C THR A 28 -12.11 17.71 22.96
N GLU A 29 -11.96 16.46 23.41
CA GLU A 29 -10.92 15.58 22.90
C GLU A 29 -11.00 15.74 21.38
N ALA A 30 -9.94 16.32 20.79
CA ALA A 30 -9.89 16.45 19.35
C ALA A 30 -10.15 15.04 18.81
N ALA A 31 -11.22 14.89 18.02
CA ALA A 31 -11.62 13.58 17.52
C ALA A 31 -10.36 12.91 16.95
N ALA A 32 -10.03 11.73 17.48
CA ALA A 32 -8.79 11.06 17.13
C ALA A 32 -8.67 10.98 15.60
N SER A 33 -7.50 11.34 15.06
CA SER A 33 -7.31 11.32 13.60
C SER A 33 -7.50 9.91 13.06
N ARG A 34 -7.81 9.76 11.77
CA ARG A 34 -8.04 8.42 11.19
C ARG A 34 -6.78 7.57 11.30
N ALA A 35 -5.61 8.19 11.20
CA ALA A 35 -4.34 7.51 11.39
C ALA A 35 -4.16 6.96 12.82
N GLU A 36 -4.54 7.74 13.84
CA GLU A 36 -4.45 7.29 15.23
C GLU A 36 -5.48 6.19 15.54
N LEU A 37 -6.71 6.30 15.02
CA LEU A 37 -7.72 5.24 15.14
C LEU A 37 -7.27 3.95 14.46
N TYR A 38 -6.72 4.05 13.23
CA TYR A 38 -6.15 2.91 12.51
C TYR A 38 -5.01 2.25 13.29
N ARG A 39 -4.07 3.05 13.81
CA ARG A 39 -2.97 2.55 14.64
C ARG A 39 -3.46 1.83 15.90
N ARG A 40 -4.47 2.38 16.57
CA ARG A 40 -5.10 1.74 17.74
C ARG A 40 -5.73 0.40 17.37
N ASN A 41 -6.51 0.36 16.28
CA ASN A 41 -7.15 -0.86 15.80
C ASN A 41 -6.13 -1.94 15.40
N LEU A 42 -5.03 -1.54 14.74
CA LEU A 42 -3.92 -2.45 14.39
C LEU A 42 -3.31 -3.11 15.62
N LEU A 43 -3.15 -2.37 16.73
CA LEU A 43 -2.50 -2.84 17.94
C LEU A 43 -3.45 -3.58 18.90
N ALA A 44 -4.74 -3.27 18.87
CA ALA A 44 -5.75 -3.85 19.75
C ALA A 44 -6.00 -5.35 19.48
N GLY A 45 -5.83 -5.80 18.23
CA GLY A 45 -6.10 -7.18 17.81
C GLY A 45 -4.88 -8.10 17.68
N LYS A 46 -3.66 -7.62 17.95
CA LYS A 46 -2.44 -8.39 17.70
C LYS A 46 -1.52 -8.48 18.92
N ASP A 47 -1.18 -9.71 19.29
CA ASP A 47 -0.13 -10.01 20.26
C ASP A 47 1.24 -9.93 19.57
N VAL A 48 1.70 -8.69 19.37
CA VAL A 48 3.04 -8.39 18.85
C VAL A 48 3.84 -7.63 19.90
N PRO A 49 5.13 -7.97 20.11
CA PRO A 49 5.96 -7.34 21.13
C PRO A 49 6.40 -5.91 20.79
N CYS A 50 5.98 -5.38 19.64
CA CYS A 50 6.35 -4.09 19.12
C CYS A 50 5.13 -3.16 18.99
N ARG A 51 5.32 -1.87 19.29
CA ARG A 51 4.23 -0.85 19.25
C ARG A 51 4.53 0.32 18.32
N THR A 52 5.74 0.36 17.75
CA THR A 52 6.19 1.38 16.80
C THR A 52 6.84 0.71 15.59
N ASN A 53 6.78 1.35 14.43
CA ASN A 53 7.45 0.90 13.21
C ASN A 53 8.94 0.56 13.47
N ALA A 54 9.68 1.44 14.14
CA ALA A 54 11.10 1.22 14.46
C ALA A 54 11.34 0.00 15.38
N SER A 55 10.51 -0.18 16.42
CA SER A 55 10.62 -1.37 17.29
C SER A 55 10.31 -2.67 16.55
N CYS A 56 9.33 -2.64 15.62
CA CYS A 56 8.97 -3.82 14.83
C CYS A 56 10.08 -4.17 13.82
N ALA A 57 10.68 -3.14 13.19
CA ALA A 57 11.83 -3.32 12.31
C ALA A 57 13.02 -3.96 13.04
N ALA A 58 13.40 -3.42 14.19
CA ALA A 58 14.53 -3.94 14.97
C ALA A 58 14.32 -5.38 15.43
N LEU A 59 13.13 -5.70 15.96
CA LEU A 59 12.79 -7.05 16.38
C LEU A 59 12.67 -8.01 15.19
N GLY A 60 12.12 -7.55 14.06
CA GLY A 60 11.96 -8.34 12.84
C GLY A 60 13.31 -8.74 12.24
N VAL A 61 14.24 -7.79 12.13
CA VAL A 61 15.62 -8.05 11.69
C VAL A 61 16.32 -9.02 12.65
N ALA A 62 16.23 -8.79 13.96
CA ALA A 62 16.85 -9.67 14.95
C ALA A 62 16.25 -11.10 14.93
N ALA A 63 14.95 -11.24 14.71
CA ALA A 63 14.29 -12.53 14.53
C ALA A 63 14.78 -13.23 13.25
N LEU A 64 14.93 -12.49 12.15
CA LEU A 64 15.39 -13.02 10.87
C LEU A 64 16.85 -13.50 10.95
N GLU A 65 17.74 -12.72 11.58
CA GLU A 65 19.14 -13.07 11.84
C GLU A 65 19.26 -14.33 12.69
N ALA A 66 18.40 -14.47 13.69
CA ALA A 66 18.32 -15.66 14.53
C ALA A 66 17.60 -16.86 13.87
N GLY A 67 17.22 -16.75 12.59
CA GLY A 67 16.56 -17.82 11.84
C GLY A 67 15.08 -18.05 12.20
N ARG A 68 14.48 -17.18 13.02
CA ARG A 68 13.05 -17.24 13.39
C ARG A 68 12.19 -16.57 12.31
N VAL A 69 12.19 -17.16 11.12
CA VAL A 69 11.61 -16.56 9.90
C VAL A 69 10.12 -16.24 10.06
N LYS A 70 9.34 -17.12 10.68
CA LYS A 70 7.89 -16.91 10.90
C LYS A 70 7.62 -15.72 11.83
N GLU A 71 8.44 -15.56 12.87
CA GLU A 71 8.33 -14.41 13.77
C GLU A 71 8.74 -13.11 13.05
N ALA A 72 9.84 -13.16 12.30
CA ALA A 72 10.30 -12.04 11.48
C ALA A 72 9.22 -11.59 10.48
N GLN A 73 8.54 -12.54 9.83
CA GLN A 73 7.44 -12.23 8.92
C GLN A 73 6.32 -11.46 9.63
N THR A 74 5.82 -11.94 10.77
CA THR A 74 4.78 -11.25 11.56
C THR A 74 5.22 -9.85 11.99
N LEU A 75 6.47 -9.70 12.43
CA LEU A 75 7.02 -8.43 12.91
C LEU A 75 7.17 -7.42 11.77
N VAL A 76 7.65 -7.85 10.60
CA VAL A 76 7.83 -6.97 9.45
C VAL A 76 6.48 -6.63 8.79
N GLU A 77 5.50 -7.54 8.79
CA GLU A 77 4.12 -7.21 8.39
C GLU A 77 3.52 -6.12 9.29
N MET A 78 3.77 -6.18 10.60
CA MET A 78 3.37 -5.10 11.52
C MET A 78 4.18 -3.82 11.30
N GLU A 79 5.48 -3.91 11.00
CA GLU A 79 6.32 -2.77 10.63
C GLU A 79 5.71 -2.00 9.45
N ALA A 80 5.33 -2.70 8.38
CA ALA A 80 4.72 -2.13 7.19
C ALA A 80 3.38 -1.44 7.52
N ALA A 81 2.50 -2.10 8.29
CA ALA A 81 1.22 -1.52 8.69
C ALA A 81 1.39 -0.24 9.52
N LEU A 82 2.34 -0.21 10.46
CA LEU A 82 2.65 0.98 11.25
C LEU A 82 3.34 2.09 10.44
N ALA A 83 4.14 1.72 9.43
CA ALA A 83 4.72 2.69 8.49
C ALA A 83 3.63 3.42 7.72
N GLU A 84 2.62 2.69 7.24
CA GLU A 84 1.49 3.24 6.50
C GLU A 84 0.58 4.09 7.39
N ALA A 85 0.36 3.69 8.65
CA ALA A 85 -0.31 4.54 9.64
C ALA A 85 0.43 5.88 9.82
N THR A 86 1.76 5.84 9.85
CA THR A 86 2.58 7.06 9.96
C THR A 86 2.51 7.91 8.69
N ALA A 87 2.41 7.29 7.51
CA ALA A 87 2.24 7.99 6.24
C ALA A 87 0.88 8.70 6.17
N MET A 88 -0.18 8.05 6.66
CA MET A 88 -1.49 8.66 6.78
C MET A 88 -1.47 9.85 7.73
N GLN A 89 -0.88 9.70 8.92
CA GLN A 89 -0.77 10.79 9.90
C GLN A 89 -0.03 12.00 9.31
N ALA A 90 1.09 11.76 8.63
CA ALA A 90 1.87 12.81 8.00
C ALA A 90 1.08 13.58 6.93
N ASN A 91 0.20 12.88 6.19
CA ASN A 91 -0.69 13.48 5.21
C ASN A 91 -1.81 14.29 5.89
N GLU A 92 -2.41 13.78 6.97
CA GLU A 92 -3.43 14.51 7.75
C GLU A 92 -2.87 15.82 8.35
N GLU A 93 -1.62 15.77 8.84
CA GLU A 93 -0.91 16.92 9.42
C GLU A 93 -0.36 17.89 8.35
N ASN A 94 -0.45 17.56 7.06
CA ASN A 94 0.15 18.31 5.96
C ASN A 94 1.63 18.67 6.19
N SER A 95 2.42 17.71 6.70
CA SER A 95 3.82 17.92 7.12
C SER A 95 4.80 17.29 6.12
N PRO A 96 5.42 18.07 5.19
CA PRO A 96 6.29 17.51 4.15
C PRO A 96 7.46 16.68 4.69
N LYS A 97 8.02 17.11 5.84
CA LYS A 97 9.11 16.40 6.52
C LYS A 97 8.64 15.05 7.07
N ALA A 98 7.44 15.00 7.67
CA ALA A 98 6.86 13.76 8.17
C ALA A 98 6.52 12.82 7.00
N THR A 99 6.03 13.35 5.88
CA THR A 99 5.69 12.56 4.68
C THR A 99 6.93 11.89 4.10
N SER A 100 8.04 12.62 3.95
CA SER A 100 9.31 12.05 3.47
C SER A 100 9.82 10.93 4.40
N SER A 101 9.79 11.17 5.72
CA SER A 101 10.17 10.12 6.68
C SER A 101 9.25 8.90 6.63
N ALA A 102 7.94 9.10 6.39
CA ALA A 102 6.99 8.00 6.33
C ALA A 102 7.15 7.16 5.06
N ARG A 103 7.37 7.80 3.90
CA ARG A 103 7.68 7.10 2.64
C ARG A 103 8.93 6.22 2.78
N ALA A 104 9.98 6.75 3.40
CA ALA A 104 11.20 5.99 3.66
C ALA A 104 10.96 4.75 4.53
N ARG A 105 10.09 4.86 5.57
CA ARG A 105 9.72 3.72 6.43
C ARG A 105 8.93 2.66 5.67
N VAL A 106 7.99 3.05 4.82
CA VAL A 106 7.25 2.10 3.97
C VAL A 106 8.20 1.37 3.02
N ALA A 107 9.11 2.09 2.37
CA ALA A 107 10.11 1.49 1.48
C ALA A 107 11.06 0.52 2.22
N MET A 108 11.50 0.87 3.43
CA MET A 108 12.32 -0.04 4.25
C MET A 108 11.54 -1.28 4.71
N ALA A 109 10.27 -1.14 5.08
CA ALA A 109 9.44 -2.29 5.44
C ALA A 109 9.29 -3.27 4.27
N LEU A 110 9.15 -2.76 3.03
CA LEU A 110 9.19 -3.60 1.81
C LEU A 110 10.55 -4.30 1.64
N VAL A 111 11.67 -3.62 1.92
CA VAL A 111 13.01 -4.26 1.91
C VAL A 111 13.08 -5.39 2.93
N HIS A 112 12.62 -5.17 4.17
CA HIS A 112 12.60 -6.22 5.19
C HIS A 112 11.67 -7.39 4.80
N GLN A 113 10.52 -7.13 4.14
CA GLN A 113 9.68 -8.21 3.63
C GLN A 113 10.41 -9.01 2.54
N GLY A 114 11.16 -8.33 1.66
CA GLY A 114 12.04 -8.97 0.70
C GLY A 114 13.10 -9.86 1.35
N ASP A 115 13.72 -9.39 2.45
CA ASP A 115 14.73 -10.14 3.20
C ASP A 115 14.13 -11.41 3.85
N VAL A 116 12.89 -11.34 4.35
CA VAL A 116 12.13 -12.51 4.82
C VAL A 116 11.89 -13.51 3.69
N GLN A 117 11.40 -13.05 2.53
CA GLN A 117 11.17 -13.92 1.37
C GLN A 117 12.45 -14.56 0.84
N LEU A 118 13.56 -13.80 0.87
CA LEU A 118 14.87 -14.31 0.50
C LEU A 118 15.30 -15.45 1.43
N LYS A 119 15.04 -15.32 2.74
CA LYS A 119 15.33 -16.37 3.72
C LYS A 119 14.46 -17.61 3.56
N LEU A 120 13.23 -17.44 3.08
CA LEU A 120 12.33 -18.54 2.69
C LEU A 120 12.73 -19.21 1.36
N GLY A 121 13.68 -18.64 0.61
CA GLY A 121 14.07 -19.12 -0.71
C GLY A 121 13.10 -18.71 -1.84
N ALA A 122 12.10 -17.87 -1.54
CA ALA A 122 11.14 -17.34 -2.49
C ALA A 122 11.76 -16.18 -3.28
N LEU A 123 12.69 -16.51 -4.19
CA LEU A 123 13.45 -15.53 -4.96
C LEU A 123 12.58 -14.56 -5.80
N PRO A 124 11.51 -15.00 -6.50
CA PRO A 124 10.62 -14.09 -7.21
C PRO A 124 9.95 -13.09 -6.27
N ASP A 125 9.43 -13.56 -5.14
CA ASP A 125 8.73 -12.75 -4.14
C ASP A 125 9.68 -11.73 -3.50
N ALA A 126 10.92 -12.15 -3.16
CA ALA A 126 11.95 -11.24 -2.67
C ALA A 126 12.24 -10.12 -3.69
N ARG A 127 12.40 -10.46 -4.98
CA ARG A 127 12.58 -9.47 -6.04
C ARG A 127 11.37 -8.55 -6.19
N ALA A 128 10.16 -9.08 -6.08
CA ALA A 128 8.94 -8.28 -6.15
C ALA A 128 8.94 -7.21 -5.05
N TYR A 129 9.22 -7.58 -3.80
CA TYR A 129 9.35 -6.64 -2.69
C TYR A 129 10.42 -5.57 -2.91
N TYR A 130 11.64 -5.96 -3.31
CA TYR A 130 12.70 -5.00 -3.58
C TYR A 130 12.36 -4.06 -4.74
N ARG A 131 11.78 -4.57 -5.83
CA ARG A 131 11.36 -3.75 -6.98
C ARG A 131 10.20 -2.82 -6.62
N SER A 132 9.26 -3.25 -5.78
CA SER A 132 8.22 -2.37 -5.22
C SER A 132 8.82 -1.22 -4.42
N ALA A 133 9.81 -1.49 -3.56
CA ALA A 133 10.53 -0.43 -2.85
C ALA A 133 11.25 0.55 -3.79
N VAL A 134 11.89 0.04 -4.85
CA VAL A 134 12.54 0.87 -5.88
C VAL A 134 11.53 1.74 -6.63
N SER A 135 10.39 1.18 -7.03
CA SER A 135 9.36 1.89 -7.81
C SER A 135 8.82 3.10 -7.07
N ARG A 136 8.65 3.00 -5.74
CA ARG A 136 8.24 4.15 -4.92
C ARG A 136 9.25 5.29 -4.95
N GLY A 137 10.54 4.99 -5.16
CA GLY A 137 11.58 5.99 -5.35
C GLY A 137 11.40 6.80 -6.63
N ASP A 138 10.91 6.16 -7.69
CA ASP A 138 10.71 6.81 -9.00
C ASP A 138 9.55 7.84 -8.93
N ASP A 139 8.57 7.62 -8.04
CA ASP A 139 7.48 8.58 -7.76
C ASP A 139 7.96 9.85 -7.03
N TYR A 140 9.09 9.77 -6.32
CA TYR A 140 9.63 10.85 -5.48
C TYR A 140 11.17 10.96 -5.61
N PRO A 141 11.71 11.29 -6.79
CA PRO A 141 13.13 11.17 -7.09
C PRO A 141 14.04 12.09 -6.25
N ASN A 142 13.49 13.15 -5.64
CA ASN A 142 14.23 14.12 -4.84
C ASN A 142 14.11 13.90 -3.32
N ASP A 143 13.49 12.80 -2.88
CA ASP A 143 13.31 12.48 -1.46
C ASP A 143 14.55 11.76 -0.89
N ALA A 144 15.42 12.50 -0.20
CA ALA A 144 16.71 11.99 0.27
C ALA A 144 16.59 10.84 1.30
N LEU A 145 15.54 10.84 2.15
CA LEU A 145 15.33 9.77 3.12
C LEU A 145 14.85 8.50 2.43
N LEU A 146 13.91 8.63 1.49
CA LEU A 146 13.47 7.53 0.65
C LEU A 146 14.61 6.97 -0.20
N GLY A 147 15.48 7.83 -0.73
CA GLY A 147 16.63 7.44 -1.53
C GLY A 147 17.57 6.45 -0.83
N ARG A 148 17.70 6.52 0.51
CA ARG A 148 18.49 5.54 1.28
C ARG A 148 17.83 4.16 1.30
N ALA A 149 16.52 4.11 1.49
CA ALA A 149 15.75 2.87 1.46
C ALA A 149 15.78 2.23 0.06
N VAL A 150 15.64 3.05 -0.98
CA VAL A 150 15.75 2.64 -2.39
C VAL A 150 17.15 2.10 -2.70
N ALA A 151 18.21 2.74 -2.19
CA ALA A 151 19.57 2.24 -2.36
C ALA A 151 19.76 0.85 -1.73
N ALA A 152 19.23 0.63 -0.52
CA ALA A 152 19.23 -0.68 0.12
C ALA A 152 18.47 -1.73 -0.72
N ALA A 153 17.28 -1.37 -1.22
CA ALA A 153 16.50 -2.22 -2.10
C ALA A 153 17.26 -2.61 -3.38
N ARG A 154 17.93 -1.66 -4.03
CA ARG A 154 18.76 -1.91 -5.23
C ARG A 154 19.92 -2.86 -4.93
N GLN A 155 20.64 -2.63 -3.83
CA GLN A 155 21.73 -3.51 -3.40
C GLN A 155 21.25 -4.95 -3.16
N ARG A 156 20.10 -5.12 -2.50
CA ARG A 156 19.49 -6.44 -2.28
C ARG A 156 19.06 -7.09 -3.59
N LEU A 157 18.41 -6.34 -4.47
CA LEU A 157 18.00 -6.80 -5.79
C LEU A 157 19.20 -7.28 -6.63
N GLU A 158 20.29 -6.52 -6.68
CA GLU A 158 21.52 -6.87 -7.39
C GLU A 158 22.10 -8.21 -6.91
N SER A 159 22.06 -8.47 -5.60
CA SER A 159 22.57 -9.72 -5.00
C SER A 159 21.83 -11.00 -5.44
N ILE A 160 20.63 -10.85 -6.03
CA ILE A 160 19.78 -11.94 -6.49
C ILE A 160 19.30 -11.79 -7.94
N ALA A 161 19.78 -10.79 -8.68
CA ALA A 161 19.25 -10.39 -9.98
C ALA A 161 19.25 -11.51 -11.03
N GLY A 162 20.27 -12.38 -11.02
CA GLY A 162 20.39 -13.50 -11.96
C GLY A 162 19.93 -14.86 -11.42
N LYS A 163 19.46 -14.94 -10.16
CA LYS A 163 19.19 -16.22 -9.49
C LYS A 163 17.75 -16.67 -9.73
N GLY A 164 17.56 -17.76 -10.45
CA GLY A 164 16.22 -18.35 -10.63
C GLY A 164 15.21 -17.36 -11.22
N VAL A 165 15.63 -16.61 -12.24
CA VAL A 165 14.77 -15.64 -12.94
C VAL A 165 13.78 -16.38 -13.82
N VAL A 166 12.51 -16.06 -13.66
CA VAL A 166 11.45 -16.63 -14.49
C VAL A 166 11.33 -15.82 -15.78
N SER A 167 11.47 -16.50 -16.92
CA SER A 167 11.26 -15.90 -18.23
C SER A 167 9.87 -16.27 -18.76
N GLY A 168 9.12 -15.27 -19.23
CA GLY A 168 7.76 -15.44 -19.72
C GLY A 168 6.76 -15.85 -18.64
N VAL A 169 5.60 -16.37 -19.08
CA VAL A 169 4.55 -16.90 -18.20
C VAL A 169 4.81 -18.39 -17.95
N PRO A 170 4.95 -18.86 -16.70
CA PRO A 170 5.13 -20.28 -16.39
C PRO A 170 3.99 -21.16 -16.89
N PRO A 171 4.21 -22.48 -17.11
CA PRO A 171 3.17 -23.41 -17.54
C PRO A 171 1.97 -23.51 -16.59
N ASN A 172 2.19 -23.31 -15.29
CA ASN A 172 1.14 -23.32 -14.27
C ASN A 172 0.48 -21.94 -14.08
N GLY A 173 0.88 -20.96 -14.88
CA GLY A 173 0.50 -19.56 -14.74
C GLY A 173 1.47 -18.74 -13.89
N ALA A 174 1.21 -17.44 -13.84
CA ALA A 174 1.92 -16.46 -13.04
C ALA A 174 0.93 -15.60 -12.27
N ARG A 175 1.31 -15.15 -11.09
CA ARG A 175 0.63 -14.06 -10.39
C ARG A 175 1.56 -12.86 -10.35
N PHE A 176 1.12 -11.76 -10.93
CA PHE A 176 1.82 -10.47 -10.85
C PHE A 176 1.11 -9.61 -9.81
N ALA A 177 1.86 -8.98 -8.92
CA ALA A 177 1.30 -8.16 -7.85
C ALA A 177 1.95 -6.77 -7.82
N SER A 178 1.16 -5.76 -7.47
CA SER A 178 1.62 -4.41 -7.20
C SER A 178 1.19 -4.01 -5.80
N TYR A 179 2.16 -3.63 -4.97
CA TYR A 179 1.88 -3.19 -3.60
C TYR A 179 1.17 -1.84 -3.64
N MET A 180 0.02 -1.75 -2.97
CA MET A 180 -0.70 -0.49 -2.82
C MET A 180 -0.24 0.18 -1.52
N PHE A 181 -1.01 -0.04 -0.45
CA PHE A 181 -0.80 0.51 0.87
C PHE A 181 -1.69 -0.24 1.87
N PHE A 182 -1.45 -0.07 3.18
CA PHE A 182 -2.12 -0.81 4.26
C PHE A 182 -2.06 -2.35 4.12
N GLY A 183 -1.01 -2.88 3.49
CA GLY A 183 -0.84 -4.32 3.26
C GLY A 183 -1.68 -4.88 2.10
N ALA A 184 -2.38 -4.03 1.36
CA ALA A 184 -3.16 -4.43 0.21
C ALA A 184 -2.34 -4.47 -1.08
N TRP A 185 -2.75 -5.34 -2.00
CA TRP A 185 -2.09 -5.57 -3.28
C TRP A 185 -3.13 -5.58 -4.39
N ASN A 186 -2.77 -4.98 -5.53
CA ASN A 186 -3.41 -5.36 -6.79
C ASN A 186 -2.78 -6.68 -7.26
N SER A 187 -3.57 -7.58 -7.81
CA SER A 187 -3.08 -8.83 -8.36
C SER A 187 -3.63 -9.12 -9.75
N ILE A 188 -2.78 -9.69 -10.59
CA ILE A 188 -3.12 -10.15 -11.93
C ILE A 188 -2.62 -11.57 -12.08
N GLU A 189 -3.54 -12.52 -12.17
CA GLU A 189 -3.22 -13.91 -12.50
C GLU A 189 -3.25 -14.09 -14.02
N VAL A 190 -2.21 -14.72 -14.56
CA VAL A 190 -2.08 -15.04 -15.98
C VAL A 190 -1.93 -16.55 -16.12
N LYS A 191 -2.96 -17.24 -16.61
CA LYS A 191 -3.02 -18.70 -16.70
C LYS A 191 -3.13 -19.16 -18.15
N PRO A 192 -2.28 -20.08 -18.64
CA PRO A 192 -2.46 -20.69 -19.95
C PRO A 192 -3.83 -21.39 -20.06
N VAL A 193 -4.53 -21.23 -21.17
CA VAL A 193 -5.82 -21.88 -21.39
C VAL A 193 -5.60 -23.28 -21.99
N LYS A 194 -6.05 -24.32 -21.27
CA LYS A 194 -5.93 -25.71 -21.73
C LYS A 194 -6.57 -25.89 -23.11
N GLY A 195 -5.81 -26.44 -24.06
CA GLY A 195 -6.28 -26.71 -25.43
C GLY A 195 -6.27 -25.50 -26.37
N ARG A 196 -5.94 -24.28 -25.92
CA ARG A 196 -5.81 -23.08 -26.76
C ARG A 196 -4.38 -22.55 -26.74
N HIS A 197 -3.55 -23.02 -27.67
CA HIS A 197 -2.15 -22.59 -27.74
C HIS A 197 -2.00 -21.06 -27.87
N GLY A 198 -1.12 -20.48 -27.05
CA GLY A 198 -0.83 -19.05 -27.02
C GLY A 198 -1.96 -18.17 -26.46
N VAL A 199 -3.04 -18.76 -25.94
CA VAL A 199 -4.13 -18.03 -25.27
C VAL A 199 -3.98 -18.15 -23.76
N TYR A 200 -4.13 -17.02 -23.08
CA TYR A 200 -4.04 -16.93 -21.63
C TYR A 200 -5.36 -16.37 -21.09
N ARG A 201 -5.74 -16.80 -19.89
CA ARG A 201 -6.76 -16.14 -19.07
C ARG A 201 -6.05 -15.18 -18.14
N ILE A 202 -6.46 -13.92 -18.17
CA ILE A 202 -6.07 -12.89 -17.22
C ILE A 202 -7.24 -12.69 -16.26
N ASP A 203 -6.97 -12.84 -14.96
CA ASP A 203 -7.89 -12.45 -13.89
C ASP A 203 -7.20 -11.37 -13.04
N GLY A 204 -7.75 -10.16 -13.05
CA GLY A 204 -7.22 -9.00 -12.33
C GLY A 204 -8.13 -8.62 -11.18
N ASP A 205 -7.55 -8.43 -10.00
CA ASP A 205 -8.19 -7.86 -8.81
C ASP A 205 -7.46 -6.57 -8.44
N PHE A 206 -8.19 -5.47 -8.47
CA PHE A 206 -7.68 -4.13 -8.24
C PHE A 206 -8.36 -3.53 -7.02
N VAL A 207 -7.55 -2.89 -6.17
CA VAL A 207 -7.99 -2.37 -4.90
C VAL A 207 -7.53 -0.93 -4.76
N TYR A 208 -8.42 -0.08 -4.26
CA TYR A 208 -8.07 1.22 -3.72
C TYR A 208 -8.34 1.18 -2.22
N PRO A 209 -7.33 0.85 -1.41
CA PRO A 209 -7.50 0.76 0.03
C PRO A 209 -7.87 2.13 0.61
N THR A 210 -8.57 2.13 1.73
CA THR A 210 -8.94 3.32 2.48
C THR A 210 -9.03 2.95 3.95
N VAL A 211 -9.18 3.97 4.80
CA VAL A 211 -9.48 3.78 6.22
C VAL A 211 -10.73 4.56 6.57
N GLY A 212 -11.72 3.89 7.15
CA GLY A 212 -12.98 4.48 7.55
C GLY A 212 -12.83 5.56 8.62
N ALA A 213 -13.92 6.27 8.91
CA ALA A 213 -13.94 7.27 9.99
C ALA A 213 -13.74 6.65 11.38
N ASP A 214 -14.01 5.35 11.53
CA ASP A 214 -13.78 4.52 12.72
C ASP A 214 -12.36 3.93 12.81
N GLY A 215 -11.49 4.26 11.84
CA GLY A 215 -10.14 3.71 11.73
C GLY A 215 -10.10 2.27 11.24
N GLN A 216 -11.19 1.70 10.73
CA GLN A 216 -11.18 0.34 10.16
C GLN A 216 -10.67 0.35 8.71
N PRO A 217 -9.88 -0.64 8.28
CA PRO A 217 -9.52 -0.80 6.87
C PRO A 217 -10.76 -1.02 6.01
N SER A 218 -10.80 -0.38 4.84
CA SER A 218 -11.79 -0.60 3.79
C SER A 218 -11.11 -0.53 2.43
N ALA A 219 -11.81 -0.88 1.36
CA ALA A 219 -11.28 -0.75 0.00
C ALA A 219 -12.41 -0.62 -1.01
N ASN A 220 -12.20 0.20 -2.02
CA ASN A 220 -12.95 0.07 -3.27
C ASN A 220 -12.27 -1.03 -4.09
N MET A 221 -13.08 -1.86 -4.74
CA MET A 221 -12.62 -3.04 -5.47
C MET A 221 -13.08 -2.93 -6.92
N GLY A 222 -12.24 -3.39 -7.84
CA GLY A 222 -12.56 -3.59 -9.24
C GLY A 222 -11.94 -4.89 -9.72
N SER A 223 -12.57 -5.55 -10.68
CA SER A 223 -12.06 -6.80 -11.23
C SER A 223 -12.13 -6.82 -12.74
N LEU A 224 -11.30 -7.67 -13.34
CA LEU A 224 -11.26 -7.94 -14.76
C LEU A 224 -11.07 -9.44 -14.98
N SER A 225 -11.81 -10.01 -15.92
CA SER A 225 -11.49 -11.34 -16.45
C SER A 225 -11.52 -11.32 -17.97
N ALA A 226 -10.44 -11.80 -18.61
CA ALA A 226 -10.32 -11.80 -20.06
C ALA A 226 -9.46 -12.95 -20.59
N TYR A 227 -9.85 -13.51 -21.75
CA TYR A 227 -8.97 -14.32 -22.59
C TYR A 227 -8.16 -13.43 -23.51
N VAL A 228 -6.84 -13.59 -23.52
CA VAL A 228 -5.93 -12.75 -24.30
C VAL A 228 -4.92 -13.57 -25.08
N ARG A 229 -4.32 -12.91 -26.09
CA ARG A 229 -3.06 -13.34 -26.70
C ARG A 229 -2.05 -12.21 -26.58
N PHE A 230 -0.82 -12.55 -26.20
CA PHE A 230 0.29 -11.60 -26.22
C PHE A 230 0.89 -11.56 -27.63
N TYR A 231 0.77 -10.41 -28.28
CA TYR A 231 1.45 -10.10 -29.53
C TYR A 231 2.65 -9.22 -29.23
N ASP A 232 3.85 -9.70 -29.52
CA ASP A 232 5.10 -8.99 -29.20
C ASP A 232 5.20 -8.57 -27.72
N GLY A 233 4.71 -9.44 -26.82
CA GLY A 233 4.67 -9.19 -25.37
C GLY A 233 3.53 -8.28 -24.90
N VAL A 234 2.60 -7.89 -25.78
CA VAL A 234 1.49 -6.98 -25.47
C VAL A 234 0.14 -7.68 -25.68
N ALA A 235 -0.73 -7.62 -24.67
CA ALA A 235 -2.14 -7.98 -24.75
C ALA A 235 -2.99 -6.73 -24.49
N ARG A 236 -4.11 -6.58 -25.21
CA ARG A 236 -4.98 -5.40 -25.11
C ARG A 236 -6.42 -5.85 -24.94
N VAL A 237 -7.04 -5.42 -23.86
CA VAL A 237 -8.40 -5.79 -23.48
C VAL A 237 -9.30 -4.56 -23.64
N PRO A 238 -10.11 -4.48 -24.70
CA PRO A 238 -11.12 -3.42 -24.81
C PRO A 238 -12.20 -3.70 -23.77
N MET A 239 -12.42 -2.75 -22.88
CA MET A 239 -13.53 -2.80 -21.94
C MET A 239 -14.79 -2.44 -22.71
N THR A 240 -15.79 -3.32 -22.68
CA THR A 240 -17.09 -3.09 -23.31
C THR A 240 -18.16 -3.03 -22.24
N ASP A 241 -19.17 -2.20 -22.43
CA ASP A 241 -20.42 -2.20 -21.66
C ASP A 241 -21.18 -3.51 -21.92
N GLY A 242 -20.68 -4.59 -21.33
CA GLY A 242 -21.18 -5.94 -21.48
C GLY A 242 -21.06 -6.63 -20.14
N GLY A 243 -21.90 -6.18 -19.20
CA GLY A 243 -22.02 -6.70 -17.84
C GLY A 243 -22.53 -8.15 -17.80
N GLY A 244 -21.69 -9.07 -18.26
CA GLY A 244 -21.81 -10.48 -17.97
C GLY A 244 -20.64 -10.93 -17.12
N ASP A 245 -20.87 -11.93 -16.26
CA ASP A 245 -19.82 -12.55 -15.42
C ASP A 245 -18.80 -13.37 -16.25
N ALA A 246 -18.97 -13.43 -17.57
CA ALA A 246 -18.12 -14.20 -18.47
C ALA A 246 -16.83 -13.42 -18.81
N PRO A 247 -15.67 -14.11 -18.90
CA PRO A 247 -14.43 -13.46 -19.31
C PRO A 247 -14.55 -12.85 -20.72
N LEU A 248 -14.04 -11.64 -20.88
CA LEU A 248 -13.98 -10.94 -22.18
C LEU A 248 -13.09 -11.73 -23.16
N ASP A 249 -13.50 -11.89 -24.42
CA ASP A 249 -12.59 -12.44 -25.44
C ASP A 249 -11.81 -11.30 -26.12
N ALA A 250 -10.57 -11.12 -25.68
CA ALA A 250 -9.61 -10.13 -26.17
C ALA A 250 -8.42 -10.81 -26.86
N THR A 251 -8.68 -11.88 -27.62
CA THR A 251 -7.63 -12.62 -28.36
C THR A 251 -7.25 -12.00 -29.70
N ALA A 252 -8.00 -10.99 -30.18
CA ALA A 252 -7.71 -10.28 -31.41
C ALA A 252 -6.58 -9.25 -31.24
N ARG A 253 -5.72 -9.10 -32.26
CA ARG A 253 -4.66 -8.09 -32.24
C ARG A 253 -5.25 -6.69 -32.49
N ILE A 254 -5.17 -5.81 -31.49
CA ILE A 254 -5.53 -4.40 -31.62
C ILE A 254 -4.23 -3.61 -31.83
N THR A 255 -4.05 -2.98 -32.99
CA THR A 255 -2.85 -2.15 -33.28
C THR A 255 -3.15 -0.65 -33.21
N ASN A 256 -4.37 -0.23 -33.57
CA ASN A 256 -4.78 1.16 -33.59
C ASN A 256 -5.41 1.56 -32.25
N LEU A 257 -4.72 2.41 -31.48
CA LEU A 257 -5.17 2.92 -30.19
C LEU A 257 -5.91 4.27 -30.29
N ALA A 258 -5.93 4.91 -31.46
CA ALA A 258 -6.61 6.20 -31.66
C ALA A 258 -8.09 6.23 -31.22
N PRO A 259 -8.88 5.13 -31.29
CA PRO A 259 -10.24 5.11 -30.75
C PRO A 259 -10.33 5.30 -29.23
N TYR A 260 -9.26 5.02 -28.50
CA TYR A 260 -9.17 5.09 -27.03
C TYR A 260 -8.42 6.34 -26.59
N ASP A 261 -7.36 6.71 -27.30
CA ASP A 261 -6.57 7.92 -27.05
C ASP A 261 -7.28 9.16 -27.61
N LYS A 262 -8.35 9.63 -26.96
CA LYS A 262 -9.05 10.85 -27.41
C LYS A 262 -8.17 12.10 -27.28
N PRO A 263 -8.35 13.11 -28.16
CA PRO A 263 -7.68 14.40 -28.03
C PRO A 263 -8.04 15.11 -26.72
N ALA A 264 -7.11 15.91 -26.19
CA ALA A 264 -7.32 16.74 -25.01
C ALA A 264 -8.63 17.57 -25.14
N GLY A 265 -9.51 17.48 -24.14
CA GLY A 265 -10.76 18.24 -24.09
C GLY A 265 -12.02 17.52 -24.58
N LYS A 266 -11.96 16.23 -24.93
CA LYS A 266 -13.15 15.39 -25.12
C LYS A 266 -13.15 14.21 -24.15
N PRO A 267 -14.26 13.91 -23.45
CA PRO A 267 -14.34 12.75 -22.58
C PRO A 267 -14.18 11.47 -23.40
N ALA A 268 -13.23 10.61 -23.03
CA ALA A 268 -13.13 9.26 -23.57
C ALA A 268 -14.35 8.45 -23.12
N ASP A 269 -15.05 7.84 -24.07
CA ASP A 269 -16.25 6.99 -23.90
C ASP A 269 -15.92 5.51 -24.07
N LYS A 270 -14.63 5.19 -24.07
CA LYS A 270 -14.09 3.85 -24.24
C LYS A 270 -12.94 3.67 -23.28
N CYS A 271 -12.76 2.43 -22.86
CA CYS A 271 -11.60 2.01 -22.10
C CYS A 271 -10.93 0.81 -22.77
N LEU A 272 -9.60 0.79 -22.73
CA LEU A 272 -8.78 -0.36 -23.08
C LEU A 272 -7.67 -0.51 -22.06
N ILE A 273 -7.49 -1.72 -21.56
CA ILE A 273 -6.39 -2.07 -20.66
C ILE A 273 -5.31 -2.79 -21.46
N GLU A 274 -4.12 -2.20 -21.51
CA GLU A 274 -2.93 -2.78 -22.10
C GLU A 274 -2.10 -3.49 -21.03
N PHE A 275 -1.80 -4.76 -21.26
CA PHE A 275 -0.91 -5.59 -20.46
C PHE A 275 0.36 -5.84 -21.24
N LYS A 276 1.50 -5.40 -20.72
CA LYS A 276 2.79 -5.50 -21.37
C LYS A 276 3.79 -6.28 -20.51
N LEU A 277 4.27 -7.40 -21.03
CA LEU A 277 5.41 -8.13 -20.46
C LEU A 277 6.70 -7.33 -20.74
N ALA A 278 6.95 -6.32 -19.90
CA ALA A 278 7.97 -5.31 -20.16
C ALA A 278 9.40 -5.81 -19.94
N ALA A 279 9.58 -6.76 -19.03
CA ALA A 279 10.84 -7.42 -18.69
C ALA A 279 10.53 -8.78 -18.05
N PRO A 280 11.54 -9.66 -17.83
CA PRO A 280 11.34 -10.85 -17.01
C PRO A 280 10.68 -10.49 -15.67
N GLU A 281 9.66 -11.26 -15.29
CA GLU A 281 8.93 -11.09 -14.01
C GLU A 281 8.25 -9.73 -13.82
N THR A 282 8.06 -8.96 -14.89
CA THR A 282 7.50 -7.61 -14.83
C THR A 282 6.38 -7.45 -15.84
N LEU A 283 5.21 -7.04 -15.35
CA LEU A 283 4.03 -6.75 -16.13
C LEU A 283 3.66 -5.28 -15.93
N ASP A 284 3.79 -4.48 -16.98
CA ASP A 284 3.32 -3.09 -16.99
C ASP A 284 1.87 -3.07 -17.48
N VAL A 285 1.02 -2.37 -16.77
CA VAL A 285 -0.41 -2.23 -17.08
C VAL A 285 -0.74 -0.76 -17.28
N ARG A 286 -1.48 -0.49 -18.36
CA ARG A 286 -1.86 0.88 -18.73
C ARG A 286 -3.28 0.95 -19.26
N THR A 287 -4.01 1.94 -18.79
CA THR A 287 -5.34 2.29 -19.24
C THR A 287 -5.23 3.31 -20.37
N HIS A 288 -5.96 3.03 -21.44
CA HIS A 288 -6.20 3.93 -22.56
C HIS A 288 -7.66 4.37 -22.53
N GLY A 289 -7.91 5.67 -22.73
CA GLY A 289 -9.23 6.26 -22.64
C GLY A 289 -9.61 6.68 -21.23
N SER A 290 -10.86 6.44 -20.82
CA SER A 290 -11.40 6.93 -19.55
C SER A 290 -11.36 5.83 -18.48
N PRO A 291 -10.67 6.04 -17.34
CA PRO A 291 -10.69 5.11 -16.20
C PRO A 291 -12.11 4.83 -15.67
N MET A 292 -13.01 5.82 -15.73
CA MET A 292 -14.40 5.63 -15.31
C MET A 292 -15.13 4.61 -16.19
N GLU A 293 -14.87 4.63 -17.50
CA GLU A 293 -15.47 3.69 -18.47
C GLU A 293 -14.86 2.29 -18.37
N CYS A 294 -13.77 2.11 -17.60
CA CYS A 294 -13.23 0.78 -17.32
C CYS A 294 -14.05 0.01 -16.29
N GLY A 295 -14.95 0.68 -15.54
CA GLY A 295 -15.86 0.02 -14.61
C GLY A 295 -15.22 -0.53 -13.33
N PHE A 296 -13.97 -0.16 -13.00
CA PHE A 296 -13.29 -0.68 -11.79
C PHE A 296 -13.77 -0.07 -10.47
N GLY A 297 -14.67 0.91 -10.50
CA GLY A 297 -15.18 1.58 -9.31
C GLY A 297 -14.37 2.83 -8.92
N PHE A 298 -14.82 3.50 -7.86
CA PHE A 298 -14.29 4.81 -7.46
C PHE A 298 -12.82 4.74 -7.02
N ASN A 299 -11.95 5.53 -7.65
CA ASN A 299 -10.50 5.60 -7.44
C ASN A 299 -9.72 4.29 -7.67
N VAL A 300 -10.36 3.26 -8.23
CA VAL A 300 -9.67 2.01 -8.56
C VAL A 300 -9.05 2.15 -9.94
N SER A 301 -7.78 1.78 -10.05
CA SER A 301 -7.04 1.74 -11.31
C SER A 301 -6.26 0.45 -11.43
N ALA A 302 -6.20 -0.08 -12.66
CA ALA A 302 -5.32 -1.18 -13.02
C ALA A 302 -3.90 -0.70 -13.38
N ASP A 303 -3.69 0.61 -13.49
CA ASP A 303 -2.41 1.16 -13.95
C ASP A 303 -1.30 0.92 -12.95
N GLY A 304 -0.15 0.50 -13.47
CA GLY A 304 1.04 0.35 -12.66
C GLY A 304 1.96 -0.74 -13.16
N ARG A 305 3.03 -0.94 -12.41
CA ARG A 305 4.00 -1.99 -12.64
C ARG A 305 3.79 -3.10 -11.62
N TYR A 306 3.63 -4.32 -12.11
CA TYR A 306 3.38 -5.50 -11.32
C TYR A 306 4.57 -6.46 -11.43
N TYR A 307 4.89 -7.13 -10.32
CA TYR A 307 6.01 -8.03 -10.22
C TYR A 307 5.56 -9.46 -9.94
N LEU A 308 6.23 -10.44 -10.54
CA LEU A 308 5.92 -11.84 -10.33
C LEU A 308 6.06 -12.21 -8.85
N MET A 309 4.98 -12.73 -8.27
CA MET A 309 4.95 -13.37 -6.97
C MET A 309 4.47 -14.81 -7.16
N THR A 310 5.14 -15.74 -6.51
CA THR A 310 4.83 -17.18 -6.62
C THR A 310 3.74 -17.65 -5.65
N GLY A 311 3.22 -16.74 -4.82
CA GLY A 311 2.21 -17.06 -3.81
C GLY A 311 2.87 -17.78 -2.63
N SER A 312 2.72 -17.21 -1.44
CA SER A 312 3.11 -17.81 -0.17
C SER A 312 2.08 -18.82 0.31
#